data_AF-Q9H665-F1
#
_entry.id   AF-Q9H665-F1
#
_cell.length_a   1.000
_cell.length_b   1.000
_cell.length_c   1.000
_cell.angle_alpha   90.00
_cell.angle_beta   90.00
_cell.angle_gamma   90.00
#
_symmetry.space_group_name_H-M   'P 1'
#
loop_
_entity.id
_entity.type
_entity.pdbx_description
1 polymer ?
#
loop_
_entity_poly.entity_id
_entity_poly.type
_entity_poly.pdbx_seq_one_letter_code
_entity_poly.pdbx_strand_id
1 'polypeptide(L)'
;MGPGRCLLTALLLLALAPPPEASQYCGRLEYWNPDNKCCSSCLQRFGPPPCPDYEFRENCGLNDHGDFVTPPFRKCSSGQCNPDGAELCSPCGGGAVTPTPAAGGGRTPWRCRERPVPAKGHCPLTPGNPGAPSSQERSSPASSIAWRTPEPVPQQAWPNFLPLVVLVLLLTLAVIAILLFILLWHLCWPKEKADPYPYPGLVCGVPNTHTPSSSHLSSPGALETGDTWKEASLLPLLSRELSSLASQPLSRLLDELEVLEELIVLLDPEPGPGGGMAHGTTRHLAARYGLPAAWSTFAYSLRPSRSPLRALIEMVVAREPSASLGQLGTHLAQLGRADALRVLSKLGSSGVCWA
;
A
#
# COMPACT_ATOMS: atom_id res chain seq x y z
N MET A 1 -16.33 32.83 -5.83
CA MET A 1 -15.11 32.14 -6.36
C MET A 1 -15.60 30.94 -7.16
N GLY A 2 -15.35 30.89 -8.47
CA GLY A 2 -15.91 29.84 -9.33
C GLY A 2 -15.25 28.48 -9.09
N PRO A 3 -15.98 27.36 -9.32
CA PRO A 3 -15.50 25.99 -9.05
C PRO A 3 -14.20 25.63 -9.80
N GLY A 4 -13.97 26.20 -10.99
CA GLY A 4 -12.73 26.00 -11.75
C GLY A 4 -11.48 26.58 -11.07
N ARG A 5 -11.62 27.69 -10.32
CA ARG A 5 -10.51 28.25 -9.53
C ARG A 5 -10.15 27.32 -8.38
N CYS A 6 -11.16 26.72 -7.72
CA CYS A 6 -10.95 25.76 -6.63
C CYS A 6 -10.21 24.50 -7.10
N LEU A 7 -10.58 23.94 -8.27
CA LEU A 7 -9.89 22.79 -8.86
C LEU A 7 -8.42 23.08 -9.21
N LEU A 8 -8.15 24.24 -9.83
CA LEU A 8 -6.79 24.63 -10.19
C LEU A 8 -5.93 24.86 -8.94
N THR A 9 -6.48 25.50 -7.90
CA THR A 9 -5.80 25.61 -6.61
C THR A 9 -5.61 24.24 -5.94
N ALA A 10 -6.56 23.32 -6.03
CA ALA A 10 -6.42 21.98 -5.46
C ALA A 10 -5.32 21.17 -6.16
N LEU A 11 -5.24 21.23 -7.49
CA LEU A 11 -4.15 20.61 -8.26
C LEU A 11 -2.79 21.26 -7.96
N LEU A 12 -2.73 22.59 -7.84
CA LEU A 12 -1.49 23.27 -7.44
C LEU A 12 -1.08 22.88 -6.01
N LEU A 13 -2.04 22.77 -5.08
CA LEU A 13 -1.78 22.34 -3.70
C LEU A 13 -1.34 20.88 -3.64
N LEU A 14 -1.89 19.98 -4.46
CA LEU A 14 -1.43 18.60 -4.57
C LEU A 14 -0.03 18.50 -5.18
N ALA A 15 0.28 19.35 -6.18
CA ALA A 15 1.62 19.42 -6.76
C ALA A 15 2.66 20.04 -5.81
N LEU A 16 2.23 20.88 -4.87
CA LEU A 16 3.06 21.48 -3.82
C LEU A 16 3.09 20.65 -2.53
N ALA A 17 2.28 19.60 -2.41
CA ALA A 17 2.31 18.73 -1.25
C ALA A 17 3.69 18.07 -1.18
N PRO A 18 4.40 18.17 -0.03
CA PRO A 18 5.68 17.50 0.10
C PRO A 18 5.46 16.00 -0.15
N PRO A 19 6.33 15.36 -0.96
CA PRO A 19 6.22 13.93 -1.17
C PRO A 19 6.27 13.23 0.19
N PRO A 20 5.47 12.18 0.40
CA PRO A 20 5.50 11.45 1.66
C PRO A 20 6.94 11.01 1.97
N GLU A 21 7.41 11.27 3.19
CA GLU A 21 8.78 10.95 3.60
C GLU A 21 9.04 9.43 3.60
N ALA A 22 7.99 8.65 3.73
CA ALA A 22 8.00 7.19 3.71
C ALA A 22 7.22 6.66 2.50
N SER A 23 7.63 5.48 2.03
CA SER A 23 6.94 4.74 0.98
C SER A 23 5.49 4.45 1.39
N GLN A 24 4.55 4.71 0.49
CA GLN A 24 3.15 4.30 0.69
C GLN A 24 2.99 2.79 0.52
N TYR A 25 3.91 2.17 -0.21
CA TYR A 25 3.77 0.81 -0.68
C TYR A 25 4.49 -0.21 0.20
N CYS A 26 5.67 0.13 0.72
CA CYS A 26 6.61 -0.84 1.29
C CYS A 26 6.79 -0.72 2.80
N GLY A 27 7.29 -1.78 3.43
CA GLY A 27 7.64 -1.78 4.84
C GLY A 27 8.85 -0.91 5.18
N ARG A 28 9.09 -0.67 6.48
CA ARG A 28 10.17 0.22 6.97
C ARG A 28 11.57 -0.10 6.45
N LEU A 29 11.89 -1.38 6.24
CA LEU A 29 13.20 -1.88 5.75
C LEU A 29 13.18 -2.27 4.26
N GLU A 30 12.15 -1.84 3.55
CA GLU A 30 11.98 -2.06 2.11
C GLU A 30 11.76 -0.72 1.41
N TYR A 31 12.15 -0.59 0.15
CA TYR A 31 11.87 0.59 -0.67
C TYR A 31 11.09 0.18 -1.91
N TRP A 32 10.24 1.07 -2.40
CA TRP A 32 9.54 0.84 -3.66
C TRP A 32 10.51 1.00 -4.83
N ASN A 33 10.65 -0.06 -5.63
CA ASN A 33 11.43 -0.01 -6.86
C ASN A 33 10.48 0.31 -8.03
N PRO A 34 10.47 1.55 -8.55
CA PRO A 34 9.54 1.95 -9.62
C PRO A 34 9.82 1.23 -10.94
N ASP A 35 11.07 0.79 -11.17
CA ASP A 35 11.47 0.14 -12.43
C ASP A 35 10.86 -1.27 -12.53
N ASN A 36 10.76 -1.97 -11.39
CA ASN A 36 10.26 -3.34 -11.31
C ASN A 36 8.86 -3.45 -10.67
N LYS A 37 8.30 -2.34 -10.17
CA LYS A 37 7.01 -2.26 -9.45
C LYS A 37 6.90 -3.23 -8.27
N CYS A 38 7.95 -3.32 -7.46
CA CYS A 38 8.01 -4.22 -6.30
C CYS A 38 8.74 -3.58 -5.13
N CYS A 39 8.42 -4.02 -3.91
CA CYS A 39 9.18 -3.68 -2.72
C CYS A 39 10.50 -4.48 -2.70
N SER A 40 11.61 -3.77 -2.54
CA SER A 40 12.97 -4.33 -2.51
C SER A 40 13.62 -4.09 -1.16
N SER A 41 14.46 -5.01 -0.69
CA SER A 41 15.12 -4.90 0.62
C SER A 41 16.21 -3.82 0.64
N CYS A 42 16.24 -3.03 1.72
CA CYS A 42 17.33 -2.09 2.00
C CYS A 42 18.68 -2.80 2.14
N LEU A 43 18.72 -3.88 2.91
CA LEU A 43 19.93 -4.68 3.14
C LEU A 43 20.49 -5.23 1.83
N GLN A 44 19.64 -5.69 0.92
CA GLN A 44 20.08 -6.22 -0.37
C GLN A 44 20.72 -5.14 -1.26
N ARG A 45 20.17 -3.91 -1.26
CA ARG A 45 20.72 -2.82 -2.09
C ARG A 45 21.96 -2.20 -1.48
N PHE A 46 21.94 -1.89 -0.18
CA PHE A 46 22.97 -1.06 0.46
C PHE A 46 24.00 -1.88 1.26
N GLY A 47 23.70 -3.14 1.58
CA GLY A 47 24.45 -3.92 2.57
C GLY A 47 24.17 -3.47 4.01
N PRO A 48 24.80 -4.09 5.01
CA PRO A 48 24.64 -3.69 6.41
C PRO A 48 25.16 -2.26 6.65
N PRO A 49 24.72 -1.58 7.73
CA PRO A 49 25.23 -0.28 8.12
C PRO A 49 26.77 -0.21 8.12
N PRO A 50 27.37 0.84 7.54
CA PRO A 50 28.81 0.90 7.33
C PRO A 50 29.61 1.08 8.63
N CYS A 51 28.95 1.49 9.71
CA CYS A 51 29.57 1.80 10.99
C CYS A 51 28.77 1.25 12.17
N PRO A 52 29.44 0.92 13.28
CA PRO A 52 28.77 0.60 14.54
C PRO A 52 27.85 1.75 14.97
N ASP A 53 26.74 1.38 15.61
CA ASP A 53 25.70 2.29 16.11
C ASP A 53 24.98 3.10 15.03
N TYR A 54 24.85 2.53 13.83
CA TYR A 54 23.97 3.03 12.78
C TYR A 54 22.87 2.01 12.46
N GLU A 55 21.72 2.49 12.01
CA GLU A 55 20.63 1.68 11.47
C GLU A 55 20.17 2.21 10.11
N PHE A 56 19.35 1.43 9.42
CA PHE A 56 18.61 1.93 8.27
C PHE A 56 17.62 3.02 8.68
N ARG A 57 17.58 4.10 7.88
CA ARG A 57 16.41 4.97 7.83
C ARG A 57 15.24 4.22 7.21
N GLU A 58 14.04 4.69 7.51
CA GLU A 58 12.83 4.19 6.89
C GLU A 58 12.92 4.28 5.36
N ASN A 59 12.54 3.18 4.70
CA ASN A 59 12.65 2.96 3.26
C ASN A 59 14.05 3.25 2.68
N CYS A 60 15.10 3.08 3.50
CA CYS A 60 16.48 3.42 3.17
C CYS A 60 16.63 4.85 2.59
N GLY A 61 15.80 5.78 3.05
CA GLY A 61 15.83 7.18 2.63
C GLY A 61 15.32 7.45 1.22
N LEU A 62 14.60 6.50 0.60
CA LEU A 62 14.05 6.60 -0.73
C LEU A 62 12.54 6.89 -0.72
N ASN A 63 12.07 7.72 -1.64
CA ASN A 63 10.65 7.90 -1.90
C ASN A 63 10.12 6.87 -2.93
N ASP A 64 8.81 6.89 -3.19
CA ASP A 64 8.15 6.01 -4.16
C ASP A 64 8.51 6.31 -5.64
N HIS A 65 9.27 7.36 -5.92
CA HIS A 65 9.83 7.63 -7.25
C HIS A 65 11.25 7.05 -7.40
N GLY A 66 11.80 6.47 -6.34
CA GLY A 66 13.16 5.94 -6.30
C GLY A 66 14.24 7.01 -6.08
N ASP A 67 13.85 8.23 -5.70
CA ASP A 67 14.76 9.33 -5.38
C ASP A 67 15.19 9.29 -3.92
N PHE A 68 16.43 9.68 -3.65
CA PHE A 68 16.93 9.85 -2.28
C PHE A 68 16.39 11.14 -1.68
N VAL A 69 15.59 11.01 -0.63
CA VAL A 69 15.15 12.13 0.21
C VAL A 69 16.14 12.37 1.35
N THR A 70 16.73 11.28 1.88
CA THR A 70 17.76 11.33 2.94
C THR A 70 18.80 10.23 2.75
N PRO A 71 19.98 10.32 3.40
CA PRO A 71 20.96 9.23 3.38
C PRO A 71 20.37 7.94 3.98
N PRO A 72 20.73 6.75 3.45
CA PRO A 72 20.07 5.48 3.82
C PRO A 72 20.28 5.06 5.28
N PHE A 73 21.30 5.59 5.95
CA PHE A 73 21.65 5.22 7.32
C PHE A 73 21.53 6.42 8.27
N ARG A 74 21.23 6.15 9.54
CA ARG A 74 21.28 7.13 10.63
C ARG A 74 21.93 6.53 11.86
N LYS A 75 22.51 7.39 12.70
CA LYS A 75 23.02 6.98 14.02
C LYS A 75 21.86 6.56 14.92
N CYS A 76 22.08 5.55 15.76
CA CYS A 76 21.13 5.15 16.80
C CYS A 76 20.78 6.33 17.71
N SER A 77 19.51 6.42 18.10
CA SER A 77 19.04 7.39 19.08
C SER A 77 19.65 7.13 20.46
N SER A 78 19.66 8.14 21.34
CA SER A 78 20.13 8.01 22.72
C SER A 78 19.50 6.80 23.43
N GLY A 79 20.33 5.94 24.03
CA GLY A 79 19.90 4.71 24.72
C GLY A 79 19.72 3.48 23.82
N GLN A 80 19.91 3.62 22.50
CA GLN A 80 19.96 2.50 21.57
C GLN A 80 21.37 2.28 21.04
N CYS A 81 21.70 1.02 20.79
CA CYS A 81 23.01 0.57 20.35
C CYS A 81 22.86 -0.34 19.13
N ASN A 82 23.88 -0.37 18.28
CA ASN A 82 23.99 -1.36 17.20
C ASN A 82 25.45 -1.69 16.92
N PRO A 83 26.15 -2.33 17.89
CA PRO A 83 27.58 -2.61 17.75
C PRO A 83 27.86 -3.61 16.61
N ASP A 84 26.90 -4.48 16.30
CA ASP A 84 27.04 -5.58 15.36
C ASP A 84 26.64 -5.21 13.91
N GLY A 85 26.14 -3.98 13.68
CA GLY A 85 25.70 -3.56 12.35
C GLY A 85 24.44 -4.29 11.86
N ALA A 86 23.48 -4.55 12.75
CA ALA A 86 22.15 -5.04 12.41
C ALA A 86 21.35 -4.00 11.59
N GLU A 87 20.20 -4.40 11.01
CA GLU A 87 19.37 -3.49 10.21
C GLU A 87 18.73 -2.35 11.03
N LEU A 88 18.44 -2.61 12.32
CA LEU A 88 17.80 -1.70 13.27
C LEU A 88 18.57 -1.66 14.59
N CYS A 89 18.56 -0.50 15.24
CA CYS A 89 19.10 -0.38 16.59
C CYS A 89 18.21 -1.08 17.61
N SER A 90 18.81 -1.53 18.71
CA SER A 90 18.12 -2.14 19.84
C SER A 90 18.48 -1.41 21.14
N PRO A 91 17.68 -1.53 22.21
CA PRO A 91 18.05 -0.97 23.51
C PRO A 91 19.44 -1.46 23.91
N CYS A 92 20.32 -0.53 24.30
CA CYS A 92 21.64 -0.90 24.81
C CYS A 92 21.45 -1.84 26.01
N GLY A 93 22.04 -3.04 25.98
CA GLY A 93 21.92 -4.00 27.07
C GLY A 93 22.32 -3.35 28.39
N GLY A 94 21.41 -3.36 29.38
CA GLY A 94 21.55 -2.71 30.69
C GLY A 94 22.57 -3.35 31.63
N GLY A 95 23.66 -3.91 31.10
CA GLY A 95 24.84 -4.31 31.86
C GLY A 95 25.77 -3.12 32.03
N ALA A 96 25.65 -2.42 33.15
CA ALA A 96 26.49 -1.30 33.52
C ALA A 96 27.97 -1.69 33.59
N VAL A 97 28.70 -1.46 32.51
CA VAL A 97 30.09 -0.98 32.55
C VAL A 97 30.18 0.12 31.49
N THR A 98 30.19 1.36 31.95
CA THR A 98 30.68 2.52 31.18
C THR A 98 31.93 2.08 30.42
N PRO A 99 32.05 2.29 29.10
CA PRO A 99 33.32 2.05 28.44
C PRO A 99 34.31 3.08 29.00
N THR A 100 35.11 2.65 29.97
CA THR A 100 36.33 3.32 30.39
C THR A 100 37.10 3.62 29.10
N PRO A 101 37.59 4.85 28.88
CA PRO A 101 38.37 5.13 27.69
C PRO A 101 39.60 4.24 27.76
N ALA A 102 39.62 3.18 26.95
CA ALA A 102 40.77 2.32 26.82
C ALA A 102 41.89 3.15 26.17
N ALA A 103 42.68 3.79 27.03
CA ALA A 103 44.04 4.18 26.73
C ALA A 103 44.80 2.89 26.39
N GLY A 104 44.91 2.56 25.12
CA GLY A 104 45.63 1.36 24.69
C GLY A 104 45.44 1.00 23.23
N GLY A 105 46.34 1.47 22.37
CA GLY A 105 46.58 0.88 21.06
C GLY A 105 45.79 1.51 19.93
N GLY A 106 46.45 2.38 19.16
CA GLY A 106 45.88 3.08 18.02
C GLY A 106 45.31 2.14 16.96
N ARG A 107 43.98 2.05 16.89
CA ARG A 107 43.28 1.88 15.62
C ARG A 107 42.62 3.20 15.31
N THR A 108 43.14 3.87 14.29
CA THR A 108 42.49 5.01 13.64
C THR A 108 40.98 4.78 13.58
N PRO A 109 40.14 5.78 13.94
CA PRO A 109 38.70 5.65 13.75
C PRO A 109 38.52 5.27 12.29
N TRP A 110 37.95 4.09 12.04
CA TRP A 110 37.56 3.70 10.70
C TRP A 110 36.70 4.85 10.21
N ARG A 111 37.25 5.71 9.33
CA ARG A 111 36.49 6.82 8.79
C ARG A 111 35.31 6.15 8.13
N CYS A 112 34.12 6.37 8.69
CA CYS A 112 32.86 6.00 8.09
C CYS A 112 32.81 6.66 6.73
N ARG A 113 33.34 5.98 5.71
CA ARG A 113 33.23 6.45 4.34
C ARG A 113 31.83 6.10 3.91
N GLU A 114 31.10 7.14 3.54
CA GLU A 114 29.86 6.99 2.80
C GLU A 114 30.17 6.14 1.57
N ARG A 115 29.57 4.94 1.52
CA ARG A 115 29.77 4.03 0.38
C ARG A 115 28.97 4.62 -0.77
N PRO A 116 29.50 4.65 -2.01
CA PRO A 116 28.73 5.08 -3.17
C PRO A 116 27.41 4.32 -3.23
N VAL A 117 26.34 5.04 -3.53
CA VAL A 117 25.00 4.46 -3.69
C VAL A 117 25.06 3.34 -4.73
N PRO A 118 24.73 2.09 -4.36
CA PRO A 118 24.68 1.00 -5.32
C PRO A 118 23.54 1.24 -6.32
N ALA A 119 23.77 0.79 -7.56
CA ALA A 119 22.74 0.77 -8.59
C ALA A 119 21.50 0.03 -8.06
N LYS A 120 20.32 0.42 -8.54
CA LYS A 120 19.05 -0.20 -8.15
C LYS A 120 19.14 -1.73 -8.38
N GLY A 121 18.83 -2.50 -7.35
CA GLY A 121 18.84 -3.96 -7.42
C GLY A 121 17.66 -4.47 -8.25
N HIS A 122 17.87 -5.59 -8.93
CA HIS A 122 16.76 -6.35 -9.50
C HIS A 122 15.98 -7.02 -8.36
N CYS A 123 14.65 -7.00 -8.40
CA CYS A 123 13.85 -7.75 -7.43
C CYS A 123 14.23 -9.24 -7.54
N PRO A 124 14.62 -9.90 -6.44
CA PRO A 124 15.05 -11.29 -6.50
C PRO A 124 13.89 -12.18 -6.98
N LEU A 125 14.12 -12.83 -8.12
CA LEU A 125 13.14 -13.67 -8.84
C LEU A 125 12.96 -15.07 -8.22
N THR A 126 13.51 -15.36 -7.03
CA THR A 126 13.43 -16.70 -6.44
C THR A 126 13.63 -16.65 -4.92
N PRO A 127 12.81 -17.33 -4.11
CA PRO A 127 13.15 -17.61 -2.71
C PRO A 127 14.39 -18.51 -2.68
N GLY A 128 15.55 -17.96 -2.28
CA GLY A 128 16.75 -18.76 -2.04
C GLY A 128 16.52 -19.71 -0.87
N ASN A 129 16.58 -21.01 -1.15
CA ASN A 129 16.54 -22.09 -0.17
C ASN A 129 17.75 -21.96 0.79
N PRO A 130 17.56 -21.75 2.11
CA PRO A 130 18.66 -21.76 3.07
C PRO A 130 18.92 -23.21 3.46
N GLY A 131 19.89 -23.87 2.82
CA GLY A 131 20.25 -25.23 3.20
C GLY A 131 21.42 -25.83 2.45
N ALA A 132 22.63 -25.64 2.97
CA ALA A 132 23.61 -26.72 3.18
C ALA A 132 24.93 -26.11 3.71
N PRO A 133 25.35 -26.43 4.94
CA PRO A 133 26.72 -26.17 5.37
C PRO A 133 27.59 -27.29 4.80
N SER A 134 28.46 -26.99 3.85
CA SER A 134 29.53 -27.92 3.45
C SER A 134 30.88 -27.29 3.76
N SER A 135 31.41 -27.74 4.88
CA SER A 135 32.80 -27.67 5.27
C SER A 135 33.66 -28.54 4.34
N GLN A 136 34.57 -27.95 3.57
CA GLN A 136 35.86 -28.57 3.25
C GLN A 136 36.90 -27.58 2.67
N GLU A 137 37.98 -27.42 3.43
CA GLU A 137 39.39 -27.33 3.03
C GLU A 137 39.86 -26.43 1.87
N ARG A 138 40.40 -25.27 2.27
CA ARG A 138 41.79 -24.81 2.07
C ARG A 138 42.65 -25.63 1.07
N SER A 139 42.90 -25.08 -0.13
CA SER A 139 44.24 -24.78 -0.71
C SER A 139 44.16 -24.24 -2.14
N SER A 140 44.90 -23.16 -2.39
CA SER A 140 45.12 -22.35 -3.62
C SER A 140 45.75 -23.11 -4.82
N PRO A 141 46.13 -22.45 -5.94
CA PRO A 141 45.38 -21.54 -6.83
C PRO A 141 45.57 -21.90 -8.33
N ALA A 142 45.00 -21.06 -9.21
CA ALA A 142 45.34 -20.88 -10.62
C ALA A 142 44.90 -21.97 -11.63
N SER A 143 43.83 -21.65 -12.38
CA SER A 143 43.79 -21.92 -13.83
C SER A 143 42.82 -20.97 -14.51
N SER A 144 43.39 -20.22 -15.44
CA SER A 144 42.77 -19.32 -16.40
C SER A 144 41.62 -19.96 -17.16
N ILE A 145 40.45 -19.30 -17.19
CA ILE A 145 39.44 -19.54 -18.22
C ILE A 145 39.15 -18.21 -18.91
N ALA A 146 39.28 -18.28 -20.23
CA ALA A 146 39.35 -17.21 -21.19
C ALA A 146 38.09 -16.34 -21.24
N TRP A 147 38.33 -15.04 -21.32
CA TRP A 147 37.36 -14.04 -21.75
C TRP A 147 36.99 -14.31 -23.21
N ARG A 148 35.72 -14.63 -23.48
CA ARG A 148 35.15 -14.51 -24.82
C ARG A 148 34.49 -13.14 -24.96
N THR A 149 35.00 -12.41 -25.94
CA THR A 149 34.61 -11.12 -26.48
C THR A 149 33.09 -11.01 -26.71
N PRO A 150 32.46 -9.83 -26.50
CA PRO A 150 31.06 -9.63 -26.84
C PRO A 150 30.88 -9.56 -28.35
N GLU A 151 29.92 -10.34 -28.88
CA GLU A 151 29.41 -10.20 -30.25
C GLU A 151 28.67 -8.86 -30.41
N PRO A 152 28.81 -8.19 -31.55
CA PRO A 152 28.19 -6.89 -31.81
C PRO A 152 26.67 -7.03 -32.00
N VAL A 153 25.95 -6.14 -31.32
CA VAL A 153 24.50 -5.90 -31.39
C VAL A 153 24.03 -5.81 -32.85
N PRO A 154 23.02 -6.60 -33.29
CA PRO A 154 22.30 -6.27 -34.50
C PRO A 154 21.49 -5.00 -34.23
N GLN A 155 21.71 -3.96 -35.05
CA GLN A 155 20.90 -2.75 -35.09
C GLN A 155 19.45 -3.13 -35.40
N GLN A 156 18.69 -3.41 -34.34
CA GLN A 156 17.27 -3.71 -34.42
C GLN A 156 16.54 -2.38 -34.69
N ALA A 157 15.90 -2.32 -35.85
CA ALA A 157 15.09 -1.23 -36.33
C ALA A 157 14.21 -0.66 -35.21
N TRP A 158 14.37 0.64 -34.95
CA TRP A 158 13.48 1.38 -34.06
C TRP A 158 12.08 1.24 -34.65
N PRO A 159 11.12 0.62 -33.95
CA PRO A 159 9.77 0.60 -34.45
C PRO A 159 9.30 2.05 -34.49
N ASN A 160 8.68 2.45 -35.58
CA ASN A 160 7.98 3.72 -35.73
C ASN A 160 6.83 3.79 -34.71
N PHE A 161 7.15 3.97 -33.42
CA PHE A 161 6.18 4.19 -32.35
C PHE A 161 5.66 5.63 -32.34
N LEU A 162 6.31 6.55 -33.09
CA LEU A 162 5.86 7.93 -33.24
C LEU A 162 4.37 8.05 -33.62
N PRO A 163 3.85 7.39 -34.67
CA PRO A 163 2.42 7.47 -35.00
C PRO A 163 1.51 6.92 -33.89
N LEU A 164 1.95 5.91 -33.13
CA LEU A 164 1.17 5.34 -32.04
C LEU A 164 1.14 6.29 -30.83
N VAL A 165 2.27 6.92 -30.50
CA VAL A 165 2.36 7.94 -29.44
C VAL A 165 1.54 9.18 -29.81
N VAL A 166 1.61 9.63 -31.06
CA VAL A 166 0.79 10.75 -31.56
C VAL A 166 -0.70 10.38 -31.51
N LEU A 167 -1.09 9.16 -31.88
CA LEU A 167 -2.47 8.70 -31.79
C LEU A 167 -2.97 8.68 -30.33
N VAL A 168 -2.17 8.14 -29.40
CA VAL A 168 -2.51 8.15 -27.97
C VAL A 168 -2.62 9.57 -27.44
N LEU A 169 -1.74 10.48 -27.85
CA LEU A 169 -1.80 11.90 -27.46
C LEU A 169 -3.04 12.61 -28.02
N LEU A 170 -3.42 12.32 -29.27
CA LEU A 170 -4.65 12.85 -29.88
C LEU A 170 -5.91 12.31 -29.19
N LEU A 171 -5.93 11.03 -28.83
CA LEU A 171 -7.03 10.41 -28.10
C LEU A 171 -7.16 10.99 -26.69
N THR A 172 -6.05 11.18 -25.96
CA THR A 172 -6.10 11.81 -24.64
C THR A 172 -6.55 13.26 -24.71
N LEU A 173 -6.07 14.03 -25.70
CA LEU A 173 -6.55 15.39 -25.95
C LEU A 173 -8.05 15.44 -26.30
N ALA A 174 -8.54 14.50 -27.11
CA ALA A 174 -9.95 14.40 -27.46
C ALA A 174 -10.83 14.07 -26.23
N VAL A 175 -10.40 13.12 -25.39
CA VAL A 175 -11.09 12.79 -24.13
C VAL A 175 -11.13 14.00 -23.20
N ILE A 176 -10.01 14.71 -23.05
CA ILE A 176 -9.95 15.94 -22.23
C ILE A 176 -10.89 17.01 -22.81
N ALA A 177 -10.90 17.22 -24.13
CA ALA A 177 -11.79 18.18 -24.76
C ALA A 177 -13.28 17.83 -24.58
N ILE A 178 -13.65 16.55 -24.67
CA ILE A 178 -15.02 16.07 -24.43
C ILE A 178 -15.40 16.29 -22.97
N LEU A 179 -14.53 15.94 -22.01
CA LEU A 179 -14.78 16.16 -20.58
C LEU A 179 -14.94 17.66 -20.26
N LEU A 180 -14.10 18.52 -20.87
CA LEU A 180 -14.24 19.97 -20.74
C LEU A 180 -15.54 20.48 -21.36
N PHE A 181 -15.96 19.94 -22.51
CA PHE A 181 -17.23 20.28 -23.15
C PHE A 181 -18.44 19.87 -22.30
N ILE A 182 -18.43 18.66 -21.73
CA ILE A 182 -19.48 18.19 -20.81
C ILE A 182 -19.50 19.05 -19.55
N LEU A 183 -18.34 19.40 -19.00
CA LEU A 183 -18.25 20.28 -17.82
C LEU A 183 -18.78 21.68 -18.14
N LEU A 184 -18.41 22.25 -19.29
CA LEU A 184 -18.92 23.53 -19.78
C LEU A 184 -20.42 23.47 -20.03
N TRP A 185 -20.93 22.38 -20.61
CA TRP A 185 -22.35 22.14 -20.81
C TRP A 185 -23.11 22.11 -19.48
N HIS A 186 -22.60 21.37 -18.48
CA HIS A 186 -23.19 21.33 -17.15
C HIS A 186 -23.11 22.67 -16.40
N LEU A 187 -22.07 23.47 -16.63
CA LEU A 187 -21.91 24.80 -16.03
C LEU A 187 -22.73 25.87 -16.74
N CYS A 188 -22.90 25.75 -18.06
CA CYS A 188 -23.64 26.69 -18.89
C CYS A 188 -25.12 26.36 -18.98
N TRP A 189 -25.57 25.18 -18.55
CA TRP A 189 -26.99 24.86 -18.43
C TRP A 189 -27.63 25.82 -17.43
N PRO A 190 -28.35 26.84 -17.92
CA PRO A 190 -29.11 27.72 -17.05
C PRO A 190 -30.22 26.83 -16.50
N LYS A 191 -30.41 26.86 -15.19
CA LYS A 191 -31.60 26.31 -14.56
C LYS A 191 -32.80 27.13 -15.06
N GLU A 192 -33.33 26.74 -16.21
CA GLU A 192 -34.48 27.39 -16.85
C GLU A 192 -35.67 27.28 -15.90
N LYS A 193 -36.08 28.44 -15.37
CA LYS A 193 -37.33 28.60 -14.65
C LYS A 193 -38.44 28.52 -15.69
N ALA A 194 -39.02 27.34 -15.85
CA ALA A 194 -40.28 27.19 -16.56
C ALA A 194 -41.44 27.42 -15.57
N ASP A 195 -42.03 28.61 -15.64
CA ASP A 195 -43.45 28.83 -15.34
C ASP A 195 -44.08 29.11 -16.71
N PRO A 196 -45.13 28.37 -17.13
CA PRO A 196 -46.45 28.98 -17.07
C PRO A 196 -47.61 27.98 -16.92
N TYR A 197 -48.47 28.20 -15.92
CA TYR A 197 -49.82 27.63 -15.87
C TYR A 197 -50.80 28.45 -16.74
N PRO A 198 -51.71 27.78 -17.47
CA PRO A 198 -53.04 28.30 -17.71
C PRO A 198 -54.12 27.30 -17.25
N TYR A 199 -54.97 27.71 -16.30
CA TYR A 199 -56.23 27.06 -15.93
C TYR A 199 -57.33 27.38 -16.96
N PRO A 200 -58.30 26.46 -17.20
CA PRO A 200 -59.68 26.66 -16.71
C PRO A 200 -60.30 25.31 -16.26
N GLY A 201 -61.26 25.13 -15.34
CA GLY A 201 -62.38 25.95 -14.87
C GLY A 201 -63.65 25.07 -14.93
N LEU A 202 -64.21 24.65 -13.78
CA LEU A 202 -65.63 24.29 -13.50
C LEU A 202 -65.71 23.70 -12.05
N VAL A 203 -66.22 24.42 -11.03
CA VAL A 203 -67.64 24.47 -10.55
C VAL A 203 -68.07 23.15 -9.89
N CYS A 204 -68.62 23.02 -8.66
CA CYS A 204 -69.07 23.93 -7.59
C CYS A 204 -69.37 23.12 -6.30
N GLY A 205 -69.42 23.80 -5.13
CA GLY A 205 -70.22 23.41 -3.95
C GLY A 205 -69.42 22.94 -2.72
N VAL A 206 -68.78 23.83 -1.95
CA VAL A 206 -69.25 24.53 -0.72
C VAL A 206 -69.18 23.66 0.56
N PRO A 207 -68.64 24.22 1.67
CA PRO A 207 -67.86 23.48 2.69
C PRO A 207 -68.60 23.37 4.03
N ASN A 208 -68.05 22.62 5.00
CA ASN A 208 -68.00 23.03 6.41
C ASN A 208 -67.14 22.07 7.28
N THR A 209 -66.05 22.66 7.77
CA THR A 209 -65.58 22.66 9.16
C THR A 209 -65.17 21.34 9.87
N HIS A 210 -63.93 21.41 10.39
CA HIS A 210 -63.38 20.80 11.62
C HIS A 210 -62.20 19.83 11.44
N THR A 211 -61.01 20.43 11.58
CA THR A 211 -59.84 20.03 12.39
C THR A 211 -59.20 18.64 12.27
N PRO A 212 -57.85 18.58 12.29
CA PRO A 212 -57.08 17.42 11.86
C PRO A 212 -56.74 16.48 13.01
N SER A 213 -56.64 15.18 12.75
CA SER A 213 -55.74 14.27 13.47
C SER A 213 -55.64 12.92 12.77
N SER A 214 -54.38 12.49 12.61
CA SER A 214 -53.91 11.11 12.66
C SER A 214 -54.59 10.09 11.74
N SER A 215 -53.85 9.58 10.75
CA SER A 215 -53.26 8.24 10.85
C SER A 215 -52.53 7.85 9.56
N HIS A 216 -51.35 7.27 9.76
CA HIS A 216 -50.79 6.13 9.01
C HIS A 216 -51.62 5.63 7.83
N LEU A 217 -50.98 5.44 6.67
CA LEU A 217 -51.01 4.16 5.95
C LEU A 217 -50.08 4.19 4.72
N SER A 218 -49.21 3.18 4.68
CA SER A 218 -48.90 2.37 3.49
C SER A 218 -48.03 2.92 2.33
N SER A 219 -46.82 2.36 2.30
CA SER A 219 -45.94 2.03 1.16
C SER A 219 -46.64 1.15 0.08
N PRO A 220 -45.96 0.63 -0.98
CA PRO A 220 -45.03 1.19 -1.98
C PRO A 220 -45.43 0.82 -3.44
N GLY A 221 -44.73 1.33 -4.46
CA GLY A 221 -44.72 0.68 -5.77
C GLY A 221 -44.02 1.42 -6.92
N ALA A 222 -43.33 0.62 -7.74
CA ALA A 222 -42.96 0.86 -9.15
C ALA A 222 -41.79 1.84 -9.41
N LEU A 223 -40.85 1.64 -10.36
CA LEU A 223 -40.41 0.57 -11.27
C LEU A 223 -39.23 1.21 -12.04
N GLU A 224 -38.31 0.40 -12.59
CA GLU A 224 -37.52 0.67 -13.81
C GLU A 224 -36.24 1.55 -13.75
N THR A 225 -35.11 0.86 -13.99
CA THR A 225 -34.15 1.17 -15.08
C THR A 225 -32.93 2.05 -14.77
N GLY A 226 -31.72 1.44 -14.85
CA GLY A 226 -30.47 2.16 -15.08
C GLY A 226 -29.20 1.54 -14.48
N ASP A 227 -28.71 0.44 -15.07
CA ASP A 227 -27.46 -0.25 -14.70
C ASP A 227 -26.20 0.50 -15.19
N THR A 228 -25.76 1.59 -14.55
CA THR A 228 -24.42 2.17 -14.87
C THR A 228 -23.83 3.15 -13.83
N TRP A 229 -24.11 3.01 -12.53
CA TRP A 229 -23.61 3.98 -11.51
C TRP A 229 -23.21 3.36 -10.16
N LYS A 230 -23.00 2.04 -10.12
CA LYS A 230 -22.90 1.27 -8.87
C LYS A 230 -21.52 1.30 -8.18
N GLU A 231 -20.50 1.93 -8.78
CA GLU A 231 -19.13 1.85 -8.26
C GLU A 231 -18.72 3.06 -7.39
N ALA A 232 -19.33 4.23 -7.60
CA ALA A 232 -19.05 5.44 -6.80
C ALA A 232 -19.79 5.47 -5.44
N SER A 233 -20.84 4.67 -5.27
CA SER A 233 -21.65 4.62 -4.03
C SER A 233 -21.17 3.58 -3.00
N LEU A 234 -20.13 2.80 -3.32
CA LEU A 234 -19.66 1.72 -2.44
C LEU A 234 -18.78 2.22 -1.30
N LEU A 235 -18.05 3.33 -1.47
CA LEU A 235 -17.17 3.86 -0.42
C LEU A 235 -17.93 4.30 0.84
N PRO A 236 -19.05 5.05 0.77
CA PRO A 236 -19.82 5.41 1.96
C PRO A 236 -20.43 4.20 2.67
N LEU A 237 -20.88 3.19 1.91
CA LEU A 237 -21.43 1.95 2.46
C LEU A 237 -20.37 1.11 3.16
N LEU A 238 -19.20 0.95 2.51
CA LEU A 238 -18.04 0.28 3.11
C LEU A 238 -17.60 1.01 4.38
N SER A 239 -17.56 2.34 4.41
CA SER A 239 -17.26 3.10 5.62
C SER A 239 -18.25 2.81 6.75
N ARG A 240 -19.55 2.68 6.47
CA ARG A 240 -20.56 2.36 7.51
C ARG A 240 -20.40 0.95 8.05
N GLU A 241 -20.20 -0.03 7.17
CA GLU A 241 -20.00 -1.43 7.57
C GLU A 241 -18.70 -1.60 8.35
N LEU A 242 -17.58 -1.03 7.88
CA LEU A 242 -16.31 -1.03 8.60
C LEU A 242 -16.37 -0.27 9.94
N SER A 243 -17.21 0.76 10.06
CA SER A 243 -17.40 1.47 11.33
C SER A 243 -17.96 0.54 12.42
N SER A 244 -18.86 -0.39 12.05
CA SER A 244 -19.40 -1.40 12.98
C SER A 244 -18.37 -2.45 13.43
N LEU A 245 -17.34 -2.65 12.60
CA LEU A 245 -16.23 -3.56 12.83
C LEU A 245 -15.08 -2.90 13.59
N ALA A 246 -15.04 -1.56 13.64
CA ALA A 246 -13.86 -0.81 14.09
C ALA A 246 -13.43 -1.14 15.53
N SER A 247 -14.37 -1.46 16.41
CA SER A 247 -14.15 -1.81 17.81
C SER A 247 -14.12 -3.32 18.09
N GLN A 248 -14.36 -4.16 17.09
CA GLN A 248 -14.39 -5.61 17.28
C GLN A 248 -12.97 -6.20 17.33
N PRO A 249 -12.72 -7.24 18.14
CA PRO A 249 -11.39 -7.82 18.28
C PRO A 249 -10.94 -8.48 16.97
N LEU A 250 -9.67 -8.29 16.64
CA LEU A 250 -9.06 -8.88 15.44
C LEU A 250 -9.16 -10.42 15.45
N SER A 251 -9.19 -11.04 16.63
CA SER A 251 -9.34 -12.49 16.79
C SER A 251 -10.63 -13.05 16.16
N ARG A 252 -11.70 -12.25 16.06
CA ARG A 252 -12.96 -12.67 15.44
C ARG A 252 -12.75 -13.16 14.00
N LEU A 253 -11.79 -12.57 13.28
CA LEU A 253 -11.48 -12.99 11.91
C LEU A 253 -10.91 -14.42 11.84
N LEU A 254 -10.32 -14.93 12.93
CA LEU A 254 -9.85 -16.33 13.00
C LEU A 254 -11.00 -17.33 13.12
N ASP A 255 -12.15 -16.90 13.64
CA ASP A 255 -13.36 -17.72 13.81
C ASP A 255 -14.21 -17.74 12.52
N GLU A 256 -14.12 -16.69 11.70
CA GLU A 256 -14.91 -16.50 10.48
C GLU A 256 -14.15 -17.01 9.25
N LEU A 257 -14.03 -18.34 9.15
CA LEU A 257 -13.13 -19.02 8.21
C LEU A 257 -13.37 -18.66 6.73
N GLU A 258 -14.63 -18.48 6.31
CA GLU A 258 -14.95 -18.11 4.92
C GLU A 258 -14.35 -16.76 4.54
N VAL A 259 -14.50 -15.75 5.41
CA VAL A 259 -13.94 -14.41 5.21
C VAL A 259 -12.41 -14.47 5.24
N LEU A 260 -11.84 -15.26 6.15
CA LEU A 260 -10.40 -15.44 6.25
C LEU A 260 -9.82 -16.08 5.00
N GLU A 261 -10.45 -17.12 4.45
CA GLU A 261 -10.03 -17.79 3.22
C GLU A 261 -10.07 -16.85 2.01
N GLU A 262 -11.14 -16.07 1.86
CA GLU A 262 -11.22 -15.06 0.81
C GLU A 262 -10.11 -13.99 0.94
N LEU A 263 -9.84 -13.53 2.16
CA LEU A 263 -8.74 -12.60 2.41
C LEU A 263 -7.38 -13.24 2.11
N ILE A 264 -7.17 -14.53 2.40
CA ILE A 264 -5.95 -15.26 2.06
C ILE A 264 -5.75 -15.26 0.54
N VAL A 265 -6.79 -15.58 -0.24
CA VAL A 265 -6.71 -15.60 -1.71
C VAL A 265 -6.31 -14.22 -2.26
N LEU A 266 -6.85 -13.14 -1.69
CA LEU A 266 -6.55 -11.79 -2.11
C LEU A 266 -5.14 -11.33 -1.68
N LEU A 267 -4.76 -11.58 -0.43
CA LEU A 267 -3.57 -11.00 0.20
C LEU A 267 -2.33 -11.88 0.04
N ASP A 268 -2.49 -13.16 -0.20
CA ASP A 268 -1.40 -14.13 -0.42
C ASP A 268 -1.56 -14.85 -1.76
N PRO A 269 -1.60 -14.12 -2.89
CA PRO A 269 -1.69 -14.76 -4.20
C PRO A 269 -0.47 -15.66 -4.44
N GLU A 270 -0.72 -16.77 -5.13
CA GLU A 270 0.35 -17.62 -5.59
C GLU A 270 1.23 -16.85 -6.59
N PRO A 271 2.57 -16.98 -6.50
CA PRO A 271 3.47 -16.28 -7.40
C PRO A 271 3.17 -16.70 -8.84
N GLY A 272 2.69 -15.78 -9.67
CA GLY A 272 2.42 -16.06 -11.07
C GLY A 272 3.69 -16.43 -11.84
N PRO A 273 3.58 -17.03 -13.05
CA PRO A 273 4.70 -17.26 -13.94
C PRO A 273 5.32 -15.90 -14.31
N GLY A 274 6.42 -15.55 -13.64
CA GLY A 274 7.00 -14.21 -13.67
C GLY A 274 7.43 -13.68 -12.30
N GLY A 275 7.06 -14.37 -11.20
CA GLY A 275 7.56 -14.07 -9.86
C GLY A 275 7.21 -12.66 -9.34
N GLY A 276 6.28 -11.97 -10.01
CA GLY A 276 5.82 -10.64 -9.62
C GLY A 276 5.25 -10.68 -8.20
N MET A 277 5.92 -10.01 -7.27
CA MET A 277 5.42 -9.85 -5.91
C MET A 277 4.22 -8.91 -5.97
N ALA A 278 3.03 -9.46 -5.72
CA ALA A 278 1.82 -8.65 -5.65
C ALA A 278 1.99 -7.54 -4.59
N HIS A 279 1.46 -6.36 -4.90
CA HIS A 279 1.42 -5.25 -3.97
C HIS A 279 0.33 -5.48 -2.90
N GLY A 280 0.52 -4.93 -1.71
CA GLY A 280 -0.47 -4.98 -0.64
C GLY A 280 -0.77 -6.41 -0.15
N THR A 281 0.21 -7.29 -0.20
CA THR A 281 0.14 -8.66 0.35
C THR A 281 0.27 -8.69 1.88
N THR A 282 0.12 -9.88 2.48
CA THR A 282 0.36 -10.08 3.91
C THR A 282 1.75 -9.61 4.34
N ARG A 283 2.78 -9.70 3.50
CA ARG A 283 4.10 -9.11 3.77
C ARG A 283 4.00 -7.62 4.14
N HIS A 284 3.26 -6.87 3.34
CA HIS A 284 3.11 -5.43 3.51
C HIS A 284 2.27 -5.10 4.74
N LEU A 285 1.23 -5.90 5.03
CA LEU A 285 0.48 -5.80 6.27
C LEU A 285 1.36 -6.08 7.49
N ALA A 286 2.19 -7.11 7.46
CA ALA A 286 3.11 -7.44 8.56
C ALA A 286 4.03 -6.27 8.90
N ALA A 287 4.54 -5.57 7.88
CA ALA A 287 5.36 -4.38 8.09
C ALA A 287 4.58 -3.22 8.74
N ARG A 288 3.29 -3.04 8.43
CA ARG A 288 2.42 -2.05 9.10
C ARG A 288 2.19 -2.38 10.58
N TYR A 289 2.20 -3.66 10.94
CA TYR A 289 2.23 -4.13 12.34
C TYR A 289 3.63 -4.14 12.98
N GLY A 290 4.64 -3.59 12.30
CA GLY A 290 6.01 -3.48 12.80
C GLY A 290 6.76 -4.81 12.90
N LEU A 291 6.36 -5.83 12.16
CA LEU A 291 7.09 -7.10 12.09
C LEU A 291 8.31 -6.97 11.14
N PRO A 292 9.44 -7.60 11.45
CA PRO A 292 10.63 -7.54 10.62
C PRO A 292 10.45 -8.33 9.32
N ALA A 293 11.17 -7.94 8.25
CA ALA A 293 11.11 -8.63 6.95
C ALA A 293 11.48 -10.12 7.03
N ALA A 294 12.35 -10.49 7.98
CA ALA A 294 12.70 -11.88 8.28
C ALA A 294 11.48 -12.71 8.72
N TRP A 295 10.57 -12.12 9.51
CA TRP A 295 9.32 -12.78 9.90
C TRP A 295 8.45 -13.07 8.69
N SER A 296 8.28 -12.10 7.77
CA SER A 296 7.49 -12.32 6.56
C SER A 296 8.11 -13.42 5.70
N THR A 297 9.43 -13.40 5.53
CA THR A 297 10.15 -14.44 4.77
C THR A 297 9.92 -15.83 5.36
N PHE A 298 9.99 -15.95 6.68
CA PHE A 298 9.67 -17.19 7.39
C PHE A 298 8.20 -17.60 7.20
N ALA A 299 7.24 -16.68 7.37
CA ALA A 299 5.82 -16.97 7.21
C ALA A 299 5.49 -17.48 5.79
N TYR A 300 6.06 -16.86 4.76
CA TYR A 300 5.87 -17.30 3.37
C TYR A 300 6.53 -18.63 3.06
N SER A 301 7.60 -19.02 3.76
CA SER A 301 8.25 -20.33 3.60
C SER A 301 7.37 -21.50 4.08
N LEU A 302 6.36 -21.21 4.91
CA LEU A 302 5.43 -22.19 5.46
C LEU A 302 4.17 -22.39 4.61
N ARG A 303 4.05 -21.72 3.45
CA ARG A 303 2.82 -21.69 2.63
C ARG A 303 2.18 -23.05 2.31
N PRO A 304 2.90 -24.17 2.17
CA PRO A 304 2.24 -25.46 1.95
C PRO A 304 1.39 -25.95 3.13
N SER A 305 1.67 -25.48 4.36
CA SER A 305 1.03 -25.97 5.58
C SER A 305 0.40 -24.89 6.46
N ARG A 306 0.77 -23.62 6.27
CA ARG A 306 0.27 -22.51 7.07
C ARG A 306 0.16 -21.25 6.23
N SER A 307 -1.00 -20.60 6.26
CA SER A 307 -1.18 -19.34 5.54
C SER A 307 -0.40 -18.20 6.23
N PRO A 308 0.33 -17.36 5.48
CA PRO A 308 1.01 -16.20 6.03
C PRO A 308 0.04 -15.25 6.72
N LEU A 309 -1.14 -14.99 6.13
CA LEU A 309 -2.15 -14.11 6.73
C LEU A 309 -2.64 -14.60 8.09
N ARG A 310 -2.94 -15.90 8.21
CA ARG A 310 -3.38 -16.46 9.49
C ARG A 310 -2.27 -16.37 10.53
N ALA A 311 -1.03 -16.69 10.15
CA ALA A 311 0.13 -16.55 11.03
C ALA A 311 0.35 -15.10 11.49
N LEU A 312 0.10 -14.11 10.62
CA LEU A 312 0.14 -12.69 10.96
C LEU A 312 -0.90 -12.36 12.03
N ILE A 313 -2.16 -12.73 11.78
CA ILE A 313 -3.29 -12.41 12.68
C ILE A 313 -3.06 -13.08 14.05
N GLU A 314 -2.72 -14.36 14.08
CA GLU A 314 -2.40 -15.09 15.31
C GLU A 314 -1.27 -14.41 16.10
N MET A 315 -0.22 -13.95 15.41
CA MET A 315 0.89 -13.25 16.06
C MET A 315 0.49 -11.88 16.61
N VAL A 316 -0.28 -11.10 15.85
CA VAL A 316 -0.75 -9.78 16.29
C VAL A 316 -1.67 -9.93 17.49
N VAL A 317 -2.63 -10.85 17.46
CA VAL A 317 -3.54 -11.13 18.59
C VAL A 317 -2.77 -11.59 19.84
N ALA A 318 -1.72 -12.41 19.67
CA ALA A 318 -0.90 -12.84 20.80
C ALA A 318 -0.03 -11.72 21.40
N ARG A 319 0.47 -10.79 20.57
CA ARG A 319 1.28 -9.64 21.01
C ARG A 319 0.43 -8.51 21.58
N GLU A 320 -0.74 -8.29 21.00
CA GLU A 320 -1.64 -7.17 21.28
C GLU A 320 -3.10 -7.66 21.23
N PRO A 321 -3.64 -8.19 22.36
CA PRO A 321 -5.01 -8.69 22.42
C PRO A 321 -6.09 -7.62 22.16
N SER A 322 -5.74 -6.34 22.29
CA SER A 322 -6.59 -5.19 22.00
C SER A 322 -6.66 -4.81 20.52
N ALA A 323 -5.88 -5.46 19.65
CA ALA A 323 -5.89 -5.18 18.23
C ALA A 323 -7.29 -5.38 17.64
N SER A 324 -7.75 -4.41 16.83
CA SER A 324 -9.12 -4.40 16.30
C SER A 324 -9.19 -4.64 14.79
N LEU A 325 -10.36 -5.06 14.32
CA LEU A 325 -10.64 -5.14 12.87
C LEU A 325 -10.60 -3.77 12.20
N GLY A 326 -10.86 -2.68 12.93
CA GLY A 326 -10.68 -1.31 12.45
C GLY A 326 -9.23 -0.97 12.11
N GLN A 327 -8.29 -1.44 12.93
CA GLN A 327 -6.86 -1.27 12.66
C GLN A 327 -6.44 -2.05 11.41
N LEU A 328 -6.89 -3.30 11.27
CA LEU A 328 -6.66 -4.08 10.05
C LEU A 328 -7.23 -3.38 8.80
N GLY A 329 -8.47 -2.90 8.88
CA GLY A 329 -9.10 -2.13 7.82
C GLY A 329 -8.32 -0.86 7.45
N THR A 330 -7.78 -0.16 8.45
CA THR A 330 -6.93 1.02 8.21
C THR A 330 -5.67 0.65 7.44
N HIS A 331 -4.99 -0.44 7.81
CA HIS A 331 -3.81 -0.91 7.10
C HIS A 331 -4.13 -1.37 5.67
N LEU A 332 -5.25 -2.06 5.45
CA LEU A 332 -5.70 -2.45 4.12
C LEU A 332 -6.01 -1.24 3.24
N ALA A 333 -6.66 -0.21 3.79
CA ALA A 333 -6.93 1.03 3.09
C ALA A 333 -5.64 1.75 2.69
N GLN A 334 -4.65 1.80 3.58
CA GLN A 334 -3.33 2.38 3.31
C GLN A 334 -2.56 1.62 2.22
N LEU A 335 -2.80 0.32 2.08
CA LEU A 335 -2.23 -0.52 1.02
C LEU A 335 -3.07 -0.50 -0.27
N GLY A 336 -4.13 0.33 -0.34
CA GLY A 336 -5.01 0.42 -1.51
C GLY A 336 -5.82 -0.86 -1.79
N ARG A 337 -5.99 -1.75 -0.80
CA ARG A 337 -6.68 -3.04 -0.96
C ARG A 337 -8.20 -2.91 -0.77
N ALA A 338 -8.85 -2.20 -1.69
CA ALA A 338 -10.31 -2.01 -1.69
C ALA A 338 -11.09 -3.35 -1.84
N ASP A 339 -10.49 -4.30 -2.55
CA ASP A 339 -10.97 -5.68 -2.67
C ASP A 339 -11.02 -6.40 -1.32
N ALA A 340 -9.93 -6.36 -0.55
CA ALA A 340 -9.85 -6.96 0.77
C ALA A 340 -10.79 -6.26 1.77
N LEU A 341 -10.93 -4.93 1.69
CA LEU A 341 -11.88 -4.18 2.50
C LEU A 341 -13.33 -4.61 2.26
N ARG A 342 -13.69 -4.93 1.00
CA ARG A 342 -15.02 -5.46 0.66
C ARG A 342 -15.25 -6.85 1.25
N VAL A 343 -14.23 -7.70 1.26
CA VAL A 343 -14.32 -9.01 1.93
C VAL A 343 -14.48 -8.84 3.43
N LEU A 344 -13.69 -7.94 4.04
CA LEU A 344 -13.76 -7.65 5.47
C LEU A 344 -15.14 -7.13 5.91
N SER A 345 -15.84 -6.37 5.05
CA SER A 345 -17.15 -5.81 5.39
C SER A 345 -18.25 -6.88 5.57
N LYS A 346 -18.07 -8.07 4.98
CA LYS A 346 -18.97 -9.23 5.17
C LYS A 346 -19.16 -9.64 6.63
N LEU A 347 -18.16 -9.41 7.48
CA LEU A 347 -18.23 -9.65 8.93
C LEU A 347 -19.30 -8.78 9.63
N GLY A 348 -19.55 -7.58 9.10
CA GLY A 348 -20.59 -6.68 9.60
C GLY A 348 -22.00 -7.12 9.17
N SER A 349 -22.12 -7.73 7.99
CA SER A 349 -23.39 -8.23 7.45
C SER A 349 -23.81 -9.60 8.02
N SER A 350 -22.86 -10.42 8.46
CA SER A 350 -23.08 -11.75 9.07
C SER A 350 -24.01 -11.71 10.30
N GLY A 351 -24.14 -10.55 10.97
CA GLY A 351 -25.03 -10.36 12.12
C GLY A 351 -26.51 -10.09 11.80
N VAL A 352 -26.90 -9.98 10.52
CA VAL A 352 -28.31 -9.76 10.15
C VAL A 352 -28.98 -11.10 9.89
N CYS A 353 -29.39 -11.77 10.98
CA CYS A 353 -30.41 -12.82 10.87
C CYS A 353 -31.68 -12.20 10.30
N TRP A 354 -32.04 -12.57 9.07
CA TRP A 354 -33.42 -12.43 8.60
C TRP A 354 -34.28 -13.36 9.44
N ALA A 355 -34.99 -12.79 10.42
CA ALA A 355 -36.09 -13.43 11.13
C ALA A 355 -37.27 -12.47 11.13
#